data_AF-A0A955KZ82-F1
#
_entry.id   AF-A0A955KZ82-F1
#
_cell.length_a   1.000
_cell.length_b   1.000
_cell.length_c   1.000
_cell.angle_alpha   90.00
_cell.angle_beta   90.00
_cell.angle_gamma   90.00
#
_symmetry.space_group_name_H-M   'P 1'
#
loop_
_entity.id
_entity.type
_entity.pdbx_description
1 polymer ?
#
loop_
_entity_poly.entity_id
_entity_poly.type
_entity_poly.pdbx_seq_one_letter_code
_entity_poly.pdbx_strand_id
1 'polypeptide(L)'
;MMSALRPGVTHIRFAAIEPHVINLVEALQSVGFDIEVLFDHTIKIVGNPDLFSSHLQATVQNDPIEAGTYMIIAALMSEEYIDIR
;
A
#
# COMPACT_ATOMS: atom_id res chain seq x y z
N MET A 1 1.83 10.62 -0.21
CA MET A 1 1.40 11.32 1.03
C MET A 1 1.37 12.84 0.88
N MET A 2 2.49 13.54 0.70
CA MET A 2 2.50 15.02 0.65
C MET A 2 1.50 15.63 -0.34
N SER A 3 1.36 15.04 -1.53
CA SER A 3 0.41 15.50 -2.55
C SER A 3 -1.06 15.40 -2.16
N ALA A 4 -1.41 14.53 -1.21
CA ALA A 4 -2.79 14.33 -0.76
C ALA A 4 -3.31 15.52 0.06
N LEU A 5 -2.41 16.22 0.77
CA LEU A 5 -2.71 17.41 1.58
C LEU A 5 -2.45 18.72 0.83
N ARG A 6 -1.92 18.66 -0.40
CA ARG A 6 -1.60 19.83 -1.20
C ARG A 6 -2.79 20.16 -2.11
N PRO A 7 -3.24 21.43 -2.19
CA PRO A 7 -4.29 21.78 -3.15
C PRO A 7 -3.86 21.50 -4.60
N GLY A 8 -4.77 20.93 -5.38
CA GLY A 8 -4.62 20.67 -6.81
C GLY A 8 -4.48 19.20 -7.18
N VAL A 9 -4.19 18.92 -8.45
CA VAL A 9 -4.05 17.56 -8.98
C VAL A 9 -2.59 17.22 -9.22
N THR A 10 -2.10 16.15 -8.61
CA THR A 10 -0.75 15.62 -8.84
C THR A 10 -0.82 14.34 -9.67
N HIS A 11 0.07 14.19 -10.65
CA HIS A 11 0.27 12.95 -11.39
C HIS A 11 1.68 12.44 -11.13
N ILE A 12 1.80 11.26 -10.54
CA ILE A 12 3.06 10.54 -10.35
C ILE A 12 3.12 9.47 -11.42
N ARG A 13 3.92 9.68 -12.46
CA ARG A 13 4.09 8.72 -13.56
C ARG A 13 5.18 7.71 -13.22
N PHE A 14 5.06 6.50 -13.75
CA PHE A 14 5.99 5.39 -13.50
C PHE A 14 6.15 5.11 -12.00
N ALA A 15 5.04 5.18 -11.26
CA ALA A 15 5.02 4.91 -9.85
C ALA A 15 5.22 3.41 -9.58
N ALA A 16 5.85 3.15 -8.44
CA ALA A 16 5.88 1.85 -7.79
C ALA A 16 4.43 1.33 -7.59
N ILE A 17 4.21 0.03 -7.85
CA ILE A 17 2.92 -0.66 -7.69
C ILE A 17 3.04 -1.89 -6.77
N GLU A 18 4.14 -1.95 -6.02
CA GLU A 18 4.39 -2.98 -5.04
C GLU A 18 3.27 -3.02 -3.99
N PRO A 19 3.01 -4.18 -3.39
CA PRO A 19 1.88 -4.35 -2.47
C PRO A 19 1.83 -3.30 -1.35
N HIS A 20 2.99 -2.92 -0.80
CA HIS A 20 3.11 -1.89 0.25
C HIS A 20 2.78 -0.47 -0.22
N VAL A 21 2.97 -0.15 -1.51
CA VAL A 21 2.56 1.13 -2.08
C VAL A 21 1.04 1.16 -2.28
N ILE A 22 0.47 0.07 -2.80
CA ILE A 22 -0.98 -0.04 -3.03
C ILE A 22 -1.75 -0.01 -1.71
N ASN A 23 -1.30 -0.72 -0.68
CA ASN A 23 -1.95 -0.70 0.64
C ASN A 23 -1.93 0.69 1.29
N LEU A 24 -0.89 1.49 1.06
CA LEU A 24 -0.88 2.89 1.49
C LEU A 24 -1.91 3.71 0.72
N VAL A 25 -2.07 3.49 -0.58
CA VAL A 25 -3.12 4.15 -1.38
C VAL A 25 -4.51 3.78 -0.86
N GLU A 26 -4.78 2.50 -0.63
CA GLU A 26 -6.05 2.01 -0.08
C GLU A 26 -6.33 2.58 1.31
N ALA A 27 -5.31 2.66 2.18
CA ALA A 27 -5.42 3.27 3.49
C ALA A 27 -5.77 4.77 3.41
N LEU A 28 -5.21 5.50 2.45
CA LEU A 28 -5.55 6.90 2.24
C LEU A 28 -6.96 7.06 1.64
N GLN A 29 -7.35 6.19 0.71
CA GLN A 29 -8.70 6.18 0.15
C GLN A 29 -9.76 5.88 1.22
N SER A 30 -9.45 5.01 2.20
CA SER A 30 -10.40 4.65 3.27
C SER A 30 -10.78 5.82 4.18
N VAL A 31 -9.93 6.85 4.27
CA VAL A 31 -10.20 8.10 4.99
C VAL A 31 -10.68 9.24 4.09
N GLY A 32 -10.96 8.94 2.82
CA GLY A 32 -11.62 9.85 1.88
C GLY A 32 -10.71 10.60 0.91
N PHE A 33 -9.40 10.28 0.84
CA PHE A 33 -8.54 10.88 -0.18
C PHE A 33 -8.90 10.36 -1.57
N ASP A 34 -9.00 11.27 -2.54
CA ASP A 34 -9.23 10.95 -3.95
C ASP A 34 -7.89 10.63 -4.63
N ILE A 35 -7.61 9.34 -4.75
CA ILE A 35 -6.41 8.78 -5.37
C ILE A 35 -6.84 7.73 -6.38
N GLU A 36 -6.29 7.78 -7.58
CA GLU A 36 -6.57 6.84 -8.66
C GLU A 36 -5.25 6.25 -9.15
N VAL A 37 -5.18 4.91 -9.24
CA VAL A 37 -4.04 4.18 -9.80
C VAL A 37 -4.43 3.72 -11.20
N LEU A 38 -3.78 4.27 -12.21
CA LEU A 38 -4.02 3.98 -13.62
C LEU A 38 -3.17 2.79 -14.10
N PHE A 39 -3.61 2.14 -15.18
CA PHE A 39 -2.95 0.96 -15.76
C PHE A 39 -1.51 1.23 -16.23
N ASP A 40 -1.17 2.46 -16.56
CA ASP A 40 0.15 2.88 -17.04
C ASP A 40 1.13 3.22 -15.89
N HIS A 41 0.84 2.76 -14.67
CA HIS A 41 1.59 3.10 -13.46
C HIS A 41 1.57 4.60 -13.13
N THR A 42 0.52 5.31 -13.56
CA THR A 42 0.29 6.69 -13.13
C THR A 42 -0.61 6.71 -11.89
N ILE A 43 -0.13 7.30 -10.80
CA ILE A 43 -0.95 7.61 -9.63
C ILE A 43 -1.40 9.08 -9.73
N LYS A 44 -2.71 9.28 -9.87
CA LYS A 44 -3.35 10.59 -9.85
C LYS A 44 -3.90 10.86 -8.45
N ILE A 45 -3.61 12.03 -7.91
CA ILE A 45 -4.01 12.44 -6.55
C ILE A 45 -4.70 13.79 -6.67
N VAL A 46 -5.95 13.89 -6.24
CA VAL A 46 -6.65 15.16 -6.05
C VAL A 46 -6.50 15.55 -4.59
N GLY A 47 -5.60 16.49 -4.31
CA GLY A 47 -5.26 16.83 -2.94
C GLY A 47 -6.30 17.77 -2.31
N ASN A 48 -6.61 17.46 -1.04
CA ASN A 48 -7.60 18.17 -0.24
C ASN A 48 -6.97 18.55 1.11
N PRO A 49 -6.55 19.83 1.29
CA PRO A 49 -5.91 20.29 2.52
C PRO A 49 -6.85 20.26 3.73
N ASP A 50 -8.17 20.30 3.52
CA ASP A 50 -9.17 20.31 4.58
C ASP A 50 -9.54 18.89 5.05
N LEU A 51 -9.11 17.86 4.30
CA LEU A 51 -9.32 16.47 4.65
C LEU A 51 -8.28 16.02 5.68
N PHE A 52 -8.52 16.37 6.94
CA PHE A 52 -7.75 15.87 8.08
C PHE A 52 -8.61 14.86 8.85
N SER A 53 -8.41 13.57 8.58
CA SER A 53 -8.99 12.52 9.43
C SER A 53 -8.09 12.30 10.64
N SER A 54 -8.64 12.42 11.85
CA SER A 54 -7.96 12.07 13.10
C SER A 54 -7.91 10.56 13.35
N HIS A 55 -8.62 9.78 12.53
CA HIS A 55 -8.76 8.33 12.71
C HIS A 55 -8.53 7.62 11.37
N LEU A 56 -7.30 7.16 11.16
CA LEU A 56 -6.96 6.21 10.10
C LEU A 56 -6.97 4.81 10.68
N GLN A 57 -7.89 3.97 10.21
CA GLN A 57 -7.88 2.54 10.47
C GLN A 57 -7.55 1.83 9.16
N ALA A 58 -6.38 1.19 9.14
CA ALA A 58 -5.94 0.37 8.02
C ALA A 58 -5.24 -0.87 8.56
N THR A 59 -5.46 -2.00 7.91
CA THR A 59 -4.69 -3.21 8.16
C THR A 59 -3.40 -3.13 7.37
N VAL A 60 -2.27 -3.19 8.07
CA VAL A 60 -0.97 -3.36 7.44
C VAL A 60 -0.91 -4.77 6.90
N GLN A 61 -0.61 -4.91 5.62
CA GLN A 61 -0.46 -6.23 5.00
C GLN A 61 0.74 -7.00 5.58
N ASN A 62 0.70 -8.32 5.48
CA ASN A 62 1.80 -9.20 5.87
C ASN A 62 3.06 -8.91 5.05
N ASP A 63 4.24 -9.10 5.65
CA ASP A 63 5.52 -8.84 5.00
C ASP A 63 5.86 -9.97 4.00
N PRO A 64 5.95 -9.68 2.69
CA PRO A 64 6.26 -10.70 1.69
C PRO A 64 7.71 -11.23 1.79
N ILE A 65 8.64 -10.46 2.34
CA ILE A 65 10.03 -10.87 2.55
C ILE A 65 10.11 -11.83 3.73
N GLU A 66 9.38 -11.56 4.81
CA GLU A 66 9.28 -12.47 5.95
C GLU A 66 8.62 -13.79 5.53
N ALA A 67 7.46 -13.73 4.86
CA ALA A 67 6.77 -14.90 4.36
C ALA A 67 7.66 -15.73 3.42
N GLY A 68 8.38 -15.08 2.50
CA GLY A 68 9.33 -15.74 1.60
C GLY A 68 10.49 -16.41 2.35
N THR A 69 10.99 -15.78 3.41
CA THR A 69 12.05 -16.35 4.24
C THR A 69 11.59 -17.62 4.94
N TYR A 70 10.39 -17.62 5.54
CA TYR A 70 9.83 -18.82 6.15
C TYR A 70 9.52 -19.91 5.13
N MET A 71 9.06 -19.56 3.93
CA MET A 71 8.86 -20.52 2.85
C MET A 71 10.16 -21.24 2.47
N ILE A 72 11.28 -20.51 2.38
CA ILE A 72 12.59 -21.09 2.08
C ILE A 72 13.04 -22.03 3.22
N ILE A 73 12.91 -21.59 4.47
CA ILE A 73 13.26 -22.42 5.64
C ILE A 73 12.42 -23.71 5.65
N ALA A 74 11.11 -23.58 5.44
CA ALA A 74 10.19 -24.71 5.38
C ALA A 74 10.58 -25.70 4.28
N ALA A 75 10.90 -25.21 3.08
CA ALA A 75 11.31 -26.04 1.95
C ALA A 75 12.62 -26.81 2.19
N LEU A 76 13.54 -26.25 2.98
CA LEU A 76 14.86 -26.85 3.20
C LEU A 76 14.92 -27.76 4.44
N MET A 77 14.13 -27.47 5.47
CA MET A 77 14.32 -28.04 6.80
C MET A 77 13.08 -28.69 7.40
N SER A 78 11.89 -28.47 6.84
CA SER A 78 10.67 -29.00 7.46
C SER A 78 10.44 -30.47 7.12
N GLU A 79 10.21 -31.28 8.15
CA GLU A 79 9.73 -32.66 8.04
C GLU A 79 8.19 -32.74 8.17
N GLU A 80 7.55 -31.69 8.70
CA GLU A 80 6.11 -31.59 8.93
C GLU A 80 5.46 -30.40 8.20
N TYR A 81 4.13 -30.28 8.29
CA TYR A 81 3.37 -29.16 7.74
C TYR A 81 3.65 -27.87 8.52
N ILE A 82 3.95 -26.78 7.80
CA ILE A 82 4.13 -25.43 8.37
C ILE A 82 3.01 -24.51 7.86
N ASP A 83 2.32 -23.86 8.80
CA ASP A 83 1.34 -22.79 8.54
C ASP A 83 2.03 -21.43 8.74
N ILE A 84 2.19 -20.66 7.65
CA ILE A 84 2.76 -19.31 7.66
C ILE A 84 1.58 -18.34 7.55
N ARG A 85 1.27 -17.62 8.63
CA ARG A 85 0.14 -16.69 8.74
C ARG A 85 0.55 -15.24 8.62
#